data_AF-A0A6P8UJV1-F1
#
_entry.id   AF-A0A6P8UJV1-F1
#
_cell.length_a   1.000
_cell.length_b   1.000
_cell.length_c   1.000
_cell.angle_alpha   90.00
_cell.angle_beta   90.00
_cell.angle_gamma   90.00
#
_symmetry.space_group_name_H-M   'P 1'
#
loop_
_entity.id
_entity.type
_entity.pdbx_description
1 polymer ?
#
loop_
_entity_poly.entity_id
_entity_poly.type
_entity_poly.pdbx_seq_one_letter_code
_entity_poly.pdbx_strand_id
1 'polypeptide(L)'
;MENQTLDLDVLIVEGLKVTPHSSVPAFILLLLIYFFIMVSNIGLVVLISTERSLHQPMYLLFCNMSINDVFGASAIIPRILSDVFIPMSQHFMSYDECVLQAFCAHLHLCISHTVLIIMAFDRYMAICNPLRYAANMTHRMLLGLSVWAWSLSFLLVGILIGLSVRLSRCRRVILNPFCDNASLFKLSCENVLINHVYGLGAGMLIMAMSLCSVMLTYLRIAMVCLRSKSQALNSKALQTCATHLAAYAILLFSGCIIIILHRFPHLSDHRKLASIIIHVVPPAMNAIIYGLQIKAVREKIIIIFKRATPGKVKAAYDGLLGSLSGADIFLRLLAEFPDLTLPTFSTLTTKHGVEHHVSTEGPPVYARARRLNPSNLAEARAEFSTIERLGIVRRSDSPWASPLHVVPKPNGGWRPCGDYRRLNDTTTPDRYPVPHIQDFSAHLAGTSVFSKVDLTAVITPFGLFEFLRMPFGLKNAAQTFQRLMDSVLRDLPFVFVYLDDILVASASVEEHLSHLRALFARLSQHGLIINPAKCQFGVFDIDFLGHRVTKGGVAPLPAKGREFTAFVDHKPLTFAMSKVAEPWSAHQQRQLSYILELTTDIKHVAGKSNLVADCLSRVVIGAV
;
A
#
# COMPACT_ATOMS: atom_id res chain seq x y z
N MET A 1 -62.97 26.19 -2.12
CA MET A 1 -62.72 24.82 -2.59
C MET A 1 -62.29 24.92 -4.04
N GLU A 2 -60.99 25.10 -4.27
CA GLU A 2 -60.43 25.11 -5.61
C GLU A 2 -60.05 23.68 -6.00
N ASN A 3 -60.61 23.23 -7.11
CA ASN A 3 -60.40 21.94 -7.72
C ASN A 3 -59.03 21.97 -8.43
N GLN A 4 -57.93 21.93 -7.69
CA GLN A 4 -56.60 21.75 -8.27
C GLN A 4 -56.45 20.28 -8.67
N THR A 5 -56.69 19.97 -9.95
CA THR A 5 -56.17 18.77 -10.60
C THR A 5 -54.65 18.86 -10.59
N LEU A 6 -54.04 18.42 -9.49
CA LEU A 6 -52.60 18.28 -9.35
C LEU A 6 -52.11 17.30 -10.42
N ASP A 7 -51.09 17.70 -11.17
CA ASP A 7 -50.50 16.93 -12.27
C ASP A 7 -50.12 15.50 -11.82
N LEU A 8 -50.38 14.51 -12.67
CA LEU A 8 -50.11 13.07 -12.41
C LEU A 8 -48.61 12.78 -12.27
N ASP A 9 -47.76 13.72 -12.68
CA ASP A 9 -46.31 13.65 -12.53
C ASP A 9 -45.81 14.07 -11.14
N VAL A 10 -46.69 14.59 -10.27
CA VAL A 10 -46.35 14.94 -8.88
C VAL A 10 -46.70 13.80 -7.92
N LEU A 11 -45.68 13.25 -7.27
CA LEU A 11 -45.78 12.19 -6.27
C LEU A 11 -45.67 12.74 -4.85
N ILE A 12 -46.34 12.08 -3.91
CA ILE A 12 -46.34 12.38 -2.48
C ILE A 12 -45.50 11.32 -1.77
N VAL A 13 -44.46 11.73 -1.04
CA VAL A 13 -43.56 10.83 -0.32
C VAL A 13 -43.89 10.87 1.18
N GLU A 14 -44.17 9.72 1.81
CA GLU A 14 -44.45 9.64 3.26
C GLU A 14 -43.17 9.88 4.10
N GLY A 15 -42.00 9.55 3.54
CA GLY A 15 -40.72 9.78 4.21
C GLY A 15 -40.48 8.92 5.45
N LEU A 16 -39.49 9.34 6.25
CA LEU A 16 -39.20 8.78 7.57
C LEU A 16 -39.99 9.54 8.65
N LYS A 17 -40.73 8.84 9.49
CA LYS A 17 -41.43 9.45 10.64
C LYS A 17 -40.43 9.75 11.74
N VAL A 18 -40.00 11.00 11.84
CA VAL A 18 -39.11 11.48 12.90
C VAL A 18 -39.93 12.32 13.88
N THR A 19 -39.78 12.07 15.18
CA THR A 19 -40.46 12.88 16.19
C THR A 19 -39.89 14.31 16.18
N PRO A 20 -40.68 15.36 16.48
CA PRO A 20 -40.18 16.74 16.50
C PRO A 20 -38.95 16.92 17.40
N HIS A 21 -38.89 16.19 18.52
CA HIS A 21 -37.76 16.19 19.44
C HIS A 21 -36.48 15.53 18.89
N SER A 22 -36.60 14.58 17.95
CA SER A 22 -35.45 13.85 17.37
C SER A 22 -35.06 14.36 15.97
N SER A 23 -35.84 15.27 15.37
CA SER A 23 -35.63 15.77 14.01
C SER A 23 -34.31 16.50 13.84
N VAL A 24 -33.99 17.42 14.76
CA VAL A 24 -32.72 18.17 14.73
C VAL A 24 -31.50 17.25 14.97
N PRO A 25 -31.47 16.38 16.01
CA PRO A 25 -30.39 15.41 16.17
C PRO A 25 -30.20 14.47 14.98
N ALA A 26 -31.30 13.97 14.39
CA ALA A 26 -31.24 13.08 13.23
C ALA A 26 -30.68 13.79 11.99
N PHE A 27 -31.11 15.03 11.74
CA PHE A 27 -30.57 15.85 10.65
C PHE A 27 -29.06 16.09 10.82
N ILE A 28 -28.64 16.53 12.01
CA ILE A 28 -27.23 16.80 12.30
C ILE A 28 -26.40 15.53 12.10
N LEU A 29 -26.86 14.40 12.65
CA LEU A 29 -26.17 13.13 12.50
C LEU A 29 -26.04 12.71 11.03
N LEU A 30 -27.14 12.75 10.27
CA LEU A 30 -27.14 12.35 8.86
C LEU A 30 -26.27 13.30 8.01
N LEU A 31 -26.28 14.60 8.31
CA LEU A 31 -25.45 15.61 7.64
C LEU A 31 -23.96 15.38 7.91
N LEU A 32 -23.60 15.10 9.16
CA LEU A 32 -22.22 14.78 9.53
C LEU A 32 -21.74 13.51 8.83
N ILE A 33 -22.58 12.48 8.76
CA ILE A 33 -22.23 11.25 8.04
C ILE A 33 -22.10 11.51 6.54
N TYR A 34 -23.00 12.30 5.93
CA TYR A 34 -22.89 12.69 4.52
C TYR A 34 -21.58 13.41 4.24
N PHE A 35 -21.25 14.43 5.05
CA PHE A 35 -20.01 15.17 4.91
C PHE A 35 -18.79 14.26 5.09
N PHE A 36 -18.82 13.35 6.06
CA PHE A 36 -17.77 12.36 6.25
C PHE A 36 -17.60 11.46 5.02
N ILE A 37 -18.68 10.90 4.47
CA ILE A 37 -18.64 10.05 3.26
C ILE A 37 -18.04 10.82 2.09
N MET A 38 -18.48 12.06 1.87
CA MET A 38 -17.99 12.90 0.77
C MET A 38 -16.50 13.24 0.93
N VAL A 39 -16.10 13.80 2.07
CA VAL A 39 -14.71 14.21 2.31
C VAL A 39 -13.76 13.03 2.30
N SER A 40 -14.13 11.92 2.94
CA SER A 40 -13.25 10.75 3.04
C SER A 40 -13.07 10.04 1.69
N ASN A 41 -14.14 9.78 0.94
CA ASN A 41 -14.06 9.10 -0.35
C ASN A 41 -13.47 10.00 -1.45
N ILE A 42 -13.84 11.28 -1.53
CA ILE A 42 -13.20 12.21 -2.48
C ILE A 42 -11.73 12.41 -2.13
N GLY A 43 -11.41 12.59 -0.84
CA GLY A 43 -10.02 12.69 -0.37
C GLY A 43 -9.19 11.46 -0.73
N LEU A 44 -9.77 10.26 -0.62
CA LEU A 44 -9.13 9.01 -1.02
C LEU A 44 -8.84 8.96 -2.52
N VAL A 45 -9.81 9.33 -3.36
CA VAL A 45 -9.65 9.40 -4.82
C VAL A 45 -8.58 10.41 -5.21
N VAL A 46 -8.61 11.62 -4.63
CA VAL A 46 -7.63 12.68 -4.91
C VAL A 46 -6.23 12.23 -4.52
N LEU A 47 -6.07 11.62 -3.33
CA LEU A 47 -4.77 11.14 -2.88
C LEU A 47 -4.19 10.09 -3.82
N ILE A 48 -4.98 9.07 -4.17
CA ILE A 48 -4.52 7.98 -5.05
C ILE A 48 -4.19 8.52 -6.44
N SER A 49 -4.96 9.48 -6.95
CA SER A 49 -4.73 10.08 -8.28
C SER A 49 -3.51 11.01 -8.32
N THR A 50 -3.17 11.65 -7.19
CA THR A 50 -2.05 12.59 -7.10
C THR A 50 -0.72 11.87 -6.85
N GLU A 51 -0.76 10.79 -6.07
CA GLU A 51 0.44 10.09 -5.60
C GLU A 51 0.77 8.90 -6.51
N ARG A 52 1.78 9.07 -7.38
CA ARG A 52 2.18 8.03 -8.35
C ARG A 52 2.57 6.70 -7.72
N SER A 53 3.08 6.72 -6.49
CA SER A 53 3.44 5.50 -5.76
C SER A 53 2.22 4.64 -5.37
N LEU A 54 1.02 5.22 -5.37
CA LEU A 54 -0.25 4.54 -5.10
C LEU A 54 -0.97 4.04 -6.37
N HIS A 55 -0.39 4.16 -7.56
CA HIS A 55 -1.01 3.62 -8.79
C HIS A 55 -0.86 2.10 -8.95
N GLN A 56 -0.99 1.33 -7.87
CA GLN A 56 -1.06 -0.13 -7.95
C GLN A 56 -2.51 -0.59 -8.18
N PRO A 57 -2.75 -1.76 -8.80
CA PRO A 57 -4.09 -2.22 -9.17
C PRO A 57 -5.10 -2.20 -7.99
N MET A 58 -4.66 -2.60 -6.80
CA MET A 58 -5.47 -2.59 -5.58
C MET A 58 -6.03 -1.20 -5.25
N TYR A 59 -5.23 -0.13 -5.37
CA TYR A 59 -5.67 1.23 -5.03
C TYR A 59 -6.60 1.81 -6.09
N LEU A 60 -6.44 1.42 -7.36
CA LEU A 60 -7.38 1.82 -8.41
C LEU A 60 -8.78 1.21 -8.21
N LEU A 61 -8.87 0.00 -7.62
CA LEU A 61 -10.15 -0.56 -7.18
C LEU A 61 -10.76 0.21 -6.01
N PHE A 62 -9.93 0.73 -5.09
CA PHE A 62 -10.43 1.62 -4.03
C PHE A 62 -10.98 2.92 -4.62
N CYS A 63 -10.35 3.50 -5.65
CA CYS A 63 -10.93 4.64 -6.36
C CYS A 63 -12.28 4.32 -6.97
N ASN A 64 -12.41 3.16 -7.64
CA ASN A 64 -13.67 2.71 -8.24
C ASN A 64 -14.78 2.61 -7.17
N MET A 65 -14.49 1.98 -6.03
CA MET A 65 -15.42 1.89 -4.91
C MET A 65 -15.78 3.27 -4.33
N SER A 66 -14.78 4.13 -4.12
CA SER A 66 -14.97 5.47 -3.53
C SER A 66 -15.84 6.37 -4.42
N ILE A 67 -15.66 6.30 -5.73
CA ILE A 67 -16.50 7.04 -6.70
C ILE A 67 -17.95 6.54 -6.62
N ASN A 68 -18.14 5.22 -6.55
CA ASN A 68 -19.47 4.63 -6.42
C ASN A 68 -20.15 5.01 -5.09
N ASP A 69 -19.39 5.08 -4.00
CA ASP A 69 -19.86 5.47 -2.67
C ASP A 69 -20.30 6.95 -2.64
N VAL A 70 -19.52 7.85 -3.26
CA VAL A 70 -19.90 9.27 -3.45
C VAL A 70 -21.16 9.41 -4.29
N PHE A 71 -21.25 8.65 -5.39
CA PHE A 71 -22.41 8.64 -6.28
C PHE A 71 -23.68 8.19 -5.55
N GLY A 72 -23.63 7.05 -4.85
CA GLY A 72 -24.77 6.51 -4.10
C GLY A 72 -25.23 7.44 -2.97
N ALA A 73 -24.29 7.98 -2.21
CA ALA A 73 -24.59 8.94 -1.14
C ALA A 73 -25.27 10.21 -1.69
N SER A 74 -24.79 10.74 -2.82
CA SER A 74 -25.34 11.95 -3.44
C SER A 74 -26.73 11.75 -4.03
N ALA A 75 -27.08 10.53 -4.46
CA ALA A 75 -28.40 10.22 -5.01
C ALA A 75 -29.51 10.12 -3.94
N ILE A 76 -29.15 9.76 -2.70
CA ILE A 76 -30.12 9.38 -1.66
C ILE A 76 -30.13 10.37 -0.49
N ILE A 77 -28.96 10.69 0.08
CA ILE A 77 -28.86 11.38 1.37
C ILE A 77 -29.34 12.84 1.32
N PRO A 78 -29.03 13.66 0.29
CA PRO A 78 -29.50 15.04 0.21
C PRO A 78 -31.02 15.18 0.27
N ARG A 79 -31.75 14.25 -0.37
CA ARG A 79 -33.21 14.25 -0.35
C ARG A 79 -33.76 13.90 1.03
N ILE A 80 -33.19 12.88 1.68
CA ILE A 80 -33.58 12.52 3.04
C ILE A 80 -33.34 13.72 3.98
N LEU A 81 -32.22 14.43 3.83
CA LEU A 81 -31.91 15.63 4.62
C LEU A 81 -32.93 16.75 4.41
N SER A 82 -33.36 17.02 3.18
CA SER A 82 -34.40 18.04 2.91
C SER A 82 -35.74 17.66 3.54
N ASP A 83 -36.08 16.38 3.51
CA ASP A 83 -37.39 15.88 3.93
C ASP A 83 -37.54 15.86 5.47
N VAL A 84 -36.45 15.97 6.25
CA VAL A 84 -36.51 16.01 7.74
C VAL A 84 -37.23 17.25 8.27
N PHE A 85 -37.09 18.41 7.61
CA PHE A 85 -37.66 19.68 8.10
C PHE A 85 -38.93 20.13 7.38
N ILE A 86 -39.25 19.50 6.26
CA ILE A 86 -40.48 19.80 5.51
C ILE A 86 -41.63 19.01 6.15
N PRO A 87 -42.80 19.60 6.42
CA PRO A 87 -43.97 18.84 6.87
C PRO A 87 -44.38 17.77 5.86
N MET A 88 -44.78 16.58 6.31
CA MET A 88 -45.19 15.45 5.43
C MET A 88 -46.26 15.81 4.39
N SER A 89 -47.06 16.85 4.61
CA SER A 89 -48.07 17.33 3.66
C SER A 89 -47.50 18.06 2.44
N GLN A 90 -46.20 18.38 2.43
CA GLN A 90 -45.51 19.13 1.38
C GLN A 90 -44.33 18.35 0.75
N HIS A 91 -44.22 17.04 1.03
CA HIS A 91 -43.20 16.17 0.44
C HIS A 91 -43.58 15.79 -1.00
N PHE A 92 -43.32 16.70 -1.93
CA PHE A 92 -43.54 16.47 -3.36
C PHE A 92 -42.26 16.06 -4.06
N MET A 93 -42.38 15.13 -5.00
CA MET A 93 -41.30 14.67 -5.87
C MET A 93 -41.86 14.41 -7.26
N SER A 94 -41.13 14.78 -8.29
CA SER A 94 -41.54 14.46 -9.66
C SER A 94 -41.31 12.99 -9.99
N TYR A 95 -42.05 12.46 -10.96
CA TYR A 95 -41.91 11.06 -11.35
C TYR A 95 -40.54 10.75 -11.96
N ASP A 96 -39.97 11.64 -12.76
CA ASP A 96 -38.65 11.51 -13.35
C ASP A 96 -37.54 11.54 -12.27
N GLU A 97 -37.65 12.39 -11.26
CA GLU A 97 -36.76 12.35 -10.09
C GLU A 97 -36.85 11.00 -9.35
N CYS A 98 -38.06 10.45 -9.19
CA CYS A 98 -38.27 9.13 -8.60
C CYS A 98 -37.55 8.04 -9.40
N VAL A 99 -37.77 8.01 -10.73
CA VAL A 99 -37.16 7.03 -11.64
C VAL A 99 -35.64 7.12 -11.60
N LEU A 100 -35.10 8.33 -11.64
CA LEU A 100 -33.66 8.57 -11.56
C LEU A 100 -33.09 8.13 -10.20
N GLN A 101 -33.77 8.45 -9.10
CA GLN A 101 -33.34 8.05 -7.77
C GLN A 101 -33.34 6.52 -7.60
N ALA A 102 -34.39 5.84 -8.08
CA ALA A 102 -34.48 4.39 -8.05
C ALA A 102 -33.39 3.72 -8.90
N PHE A 103 -33.11 4.28 -10.09
CA PHE A 103 -32.02 3.84 -10.95
C PHE A 103 -30.66 3.98 -10.27
N CYS A 104 -30.35 5.15 -9.72
CA CYS A 104 -29.09 5.42 -9.03
C CYS A 104 -28.90 4.51 -7.81
N ALA A 105 -29.95 4.27 -7.02
CA ALA A 105 -29.90 3.38 -5.85
C ALA A 105 -29.51 1.94 -6.24
N HIS A 106 -30.16 1.38 -7.26
CA HIS A 106 -29.89 0.01 -7.71
C HIS A 106 -28.55 -0.11 -8.44
N LEU A 107 -28.17 0.93 -9.20
CA LEU A 107 -26.87 0.99 -9.87
C LEU A 107 -25.74 1.00 -8.85
N HIS A 108 -25.84 1.83 -7.80
CA HIS A 108 -24.88 1.87 -6.71
C HIS A 108 -24.69 0.50 -6.06
N LEU A 109 -25.79 -0.20 -5.72
CA LEU A 109 -25.72 -1.52 -5.08
C LEU A 109 -25.14 -2.60 -6.00
N CYS A 110 -25.49 -2.61 -7.28
CA CYS A 110 -24.94 -3.56 -8.26
C CYS A 110 -23.43 -3.34 -8.48
N ILE A 111 -22.99 -2.08 -8.59
CA ILE A 111 -21.58 -1.73 -8.72
C ILE A 111 -20.82 -2.14 -7.45
N SER A 112 -21.37 -1.88 -6.26
CA SER A 112 -20.76 -2.31 -4.98
C SER A 112 -20.50 -3.82 -4.96
N HIS A 113 -21.47 -4.64 -5.36
CA HIS A 113 -21.27 -6.09 -5.45
C HIS A 113 -20.21 -6.48 -6.47
N THR A 114 -20.28 -5.95 -7.69
CA THR A 114 -19.36 -6.33 -8.77
C THR A 114 -17.92 -5.87 -8.49
N VAL A 115 -17.72 -4.68 -7.93
CA VAL A 115 -16.40 -4.19 -7.49
C VAL A 115 -15.85 -5.06 -6.37
N LEU A 116 -16.66 -5.44 -5.37
CA LEU A 116 -16.21 -6.33 -4.30
C LEU A 116 -15.82 -7.72 -4.81
N ILE A 117 -16.49 -8.25 -5.84
CA ILE A 117 -16.09 -9.49 -6.53
C ILE A 117 -14.73 -9.32 -7.20
N ILE A 118 -14.51 -8.20 -7.92
CA ILE A 118 -13.23 -7.92 -8.57
C ILE A 118 -12.11 -7.79 -7.53
N MET A 119 -12.39 -7.16 -6.39
CA MET A 119 -11.44 -7.06 -5.28
C MET A 119 -11.12 -8.44 -4.68
N ALA A 120 -12.10 -9.34 -4.53
CA ALA A 120 -11.85 -10.71 -4.09
C ALA A 120 -10.94 -11.47 -5.07
N PHE A 121 -11.15 -11.27 -6.37
CA PHE A 121 -10.31 -11.82 -7.41
C PHE A 121 -8.88 -11.24 -7.39
N ASP A 122 -8.72 -9.93 -7.16
CA ASP A 122 -7.42 -9.29 -6.94
C ASP A 122 -6.67 -9.93 -5.76
N ARG A 123 -7.33 -10.11 -4.61
CA ARG A 123 -6.74 -10.80 -3.45
C ARG A 123 -6.33 -12.23 -3.77
N TYR A 124 -7.17 -12.96 -4.48
CA TYR A 124 -6.85 -14.31 -4.94
C TYR A 124 -5.61 -14.33 -5.83
N MET A 125 -5.52 -13.44 -6.83
CA MET A 125 -4.34 -13.36 -7.70
C MET A 125 -3.08 -12.98 -6.93
N ALA A 126 -3.17 -12.02 -6.01
CA ALA A 126 -2.05 -11.55 -5.21
C ALA A 126 -1.48 -12.62 -4.27
N ILE A 127 -2.35 -13.46 -3.68
CA ILE A 127 -1.95 -14.46 -2.68
C ILE A 127 -1.65 -15.81 -3.32
N CYS A 128 -2.53 -16.30 -4.20
CA CYS A 128 -2.43 -17.66 -4.74
C CYS A 128 -1.50 -17.73 -5.97
N ASN A 129 -1.30 -16.63 -6.71
CA ASN A 129 -0.49 -16.60 -7.93
C ASN A 129 0.45 -15.37 -8.00
N PRO A 130 1.32 -15.14 -6.99
CA PRO A 130 2.12 -13.91 -6.88
C PRO A 130 3.06 -13.66 -8.06
N LEU A 131 3.62 -14.72 -8.65
CA LEU A 131 4.53 -14.62 -9.82
C LEU A 131 3.81 -14.21 -11.10
N ARG A 132 2.51 -14.52 -11.21
CA ARG A 132 1.68 -14.15 -12.37
C ARG A 132 0.86 -12.90 -12.11
N TYR A 133 0.82 -12.40 -10.88
CA TYR A 133 0.05 -11.22 -10.51
C TYR A 133 0.38 -10.01 -11.38
N ALA A 134 1.67 -9.65 -11.50
CA ALA A 134 2.10 -8.49 -12.28
C ALA A 134 1.87 -8.64 -13.80
N ALA A 135 1.88 -9.88 -14.32
CA ALA A 135 1.63 -10.17 -15.73
C ALA A 135 0.14 -10.15 -16.07
N ASN A 136 -0.72 -10.62 -15.14
CA ASN A 136 -2.15 -10.73 -15.35
C ASN A 136 -2.89 -9.45 -14.92
N MET A 137 -2.71 -9.02 -13.66
CA MET A 137 -3.36 -7.82 -13.10
C MET A 137 -2.67 -6.53 -13.54
N THR A 138 -2.75 -6.27 -14.85
CA THR A 138 -2.30 -5.02 -15.47
C THR A 138 -3.38 -3.93 -15.37
N HIS A 139 -3.00 -2.67 -15.55
CA HIS A 139 -3.94 -1.55 -15.63
C HIS A 139 -5.04 -1.75 -16.68
N ARG A 140 -4.70 -2.36 -17.83
CA ARG A 140 -5.67 -2.64 -18.91
C ARG A 140 -6.70 -3.68 -18.50
N MET A 141 -6.26 -4.76 -17.85
CA MET A 141 -7.17 -5.77 -17.34
C MET A 141 -8.10 -5.18 -16.26
N LEU A 142 -7.55 -4.37 -15.35
CA LEU A 142 -8.33 -3.73 -14.30
C LEU A 142 -9.39 -2.76 -14.83
N LEU A 143 -9.00 -1.94 -15.82
CA LEU A 143 -9.92 -1.04 -16.50
C LEU A 143 -11.00 -1.84 -17.24
N GLY A 144 -10.62 -2.92 -17.93
CA GLY A 144 -11.56 -3.81 -18.61
C GLY A 144 -12.58 -4.45 -17.66
N LEU A 145 -12.13 -4.97 -16.52
CA LEU A 145 -13.02 -5.52 -15.48
C LEU A 145 -13.95 -4.46 -14.90
N SER A 146 -13.45 -3.24 -14.68
CA SER A 146 -14.25 -2.13 -14.17
C SER A 146 -15.31 -1.69 -15.18
N VAL A 147 -14.93 -1.51 -16.45
CA VAL A 147 -15.88 -1.16 -17.53
C VAL A 147 -16.95 -2.24 -17.69
N TRP A 148 -16.55 -3.52 -17.63
CA TRP A 148 -17.50 -4.64 -17.69
C TRP A 148 -18.49 -4.61 -16.51
N ALA A 149 -18.01 -4.40 -15.29
CA ALA A 149 -18.84 -4.31 -14.09
C ALA A 149 -19.86 -3.17 -14.17
N TRP A 150 -19.44 -1.98 -14.60
CA TRP A 150 -20.32 -0.82 -14.78
C TRP A 150 -21.33 -1.04 -15.91
N SER A 151 -20.89 -1.55 -17.06
CA SER A 151 -21.75 -1.79 -18.23
C SER A 151 -22.82 -2.84 -17.93
N LEU A 152 -22.45 -3.95 -17.29
CA LEU A 152 -23.38 -4.99 -16.88
C LEU A 152 -24.38 -4.46 -15.85
N SER A 153 -23.92 -3.69 -14.86
CA SER A 153 -24.79 -3.09 -13.85
C SER A 153 -25.78 -2.11 -14.48
N PHE A 154 -25.33 -1.25 -15.39
CA PHE A 154 -26.17 -0.33 -16.13
C PHE A 154 -27.25 -1.05 -16.95
N LEU A 155 -26.87 -2.11 -17.67
CA LEU A 155 -27.80 -2.92 -18.45
C LEU A 155 -28.87 -3.59 -17.58
N LEU A 156 -28.46 -4.27 -16.51
CA LEU A 156 -29.38 -4.99 -15.62
C LEU A 156 -30.35 -4.04 -14.91
N VAL A 157 -29.84 -2.91 -14.40
CA VAL A 157 -30.67 -1.90 -13.72
C VAL A 157 -31.54 -1.13 -14.72
N GLY A 158 -31.04 -0.86 -15.93
CA GLY A 158 -31.81 -0.24 -16.99
C GLY A 158 -33.03 -1.08 -17.40
N ILE A 159 -32.86 -2.41 -17.53
CA ILE A 159 -33.97 -3.32 -17.77
C ILE A 159 -34.93 -3.34 -16.57
N LEU A 160 -34.40 -3.42 -15.34
CA LEU A 160 -35.20 -3.43 -14.11
C LEU A 160 -36.14 -2.22 -14.02
N ILE A 161 -35.59 -1.02 -14.20
CA ILE A 161 -36.35 0.23 -14.10
C ILE A 161 -37.20 0.46 -15.35
N GLY A 162 -36.71 0.09 -16.54
CA GLY A 162 -37.47 0.19 -17.79
C GLY A 162 -38.75 -0.64 -17.78
N LEU A 163 -38.72 -1.84 -17.18
CA LEU A 163 -39.93 -2.66 -16.98
C LEU A 163 -40.95 -2.00 -16.06
N SER A 164 -40.48 -1.24 -15.05
CA SER A 164 -41.34 -0.49 -14.12
C SER A 164 -41.91 0.78 -14.76
N VAL A 165 -41.12 1.51 -15.54
CA VAL A 165 -41.54 2.73 -16.26
C VAL A 165 -42.59 2.43 -17.34
N ARG A 166 -42.58 1.21 -17.90
CA ARG A 166 -43.57 0.75 -18.89
C ARG A 166 -45.00 0.72 -18.35
N LEU A 167 -45.19 0.60 -17.03
CA LEU A 167 -46.50 0.39 -16.41
C LEU A 167 -47.30 1.70 -16.30
N SER A 168 -48.61 1.64 -16.57
CA SER A 168 -49.51 2.76 -16.31
C SER A 168 -49.70 3.01 -14.80
N ARG A 169 -49.67 4.29 -14.41
CA ARG A 169 -49.75 4.76 -13.02
C ARG A 169 -51.20 5.08 -12.66
N CYS A 170 -51.63 4.67 -11.47
CA CYS A 170 -52.95 5.00 -10.93
C CYS A 170 -52.90 5.52 -9.48
N ARG A 171 -51.73 5.46 -8.84
CA ARG A 171 -51.46 5.97 -7.50
C ARG A 171 -50.33 6.98 -7.56
N ARG A 172 -50.25 7.82 -6.52
CA ARG A 172 -49.26 8.89 -6.38
C ARG A 172 -48.51 8.91 -5.04
N VAL A 173 -48.75 7.93 -4.17
CA VAL A 173 -48.21 7.91 -2.80
C VAL A 173 -47.09 6.88 -2.69
N ILE A 174 -45.91 7.34 -2.25
CA ILE A 174 -44.74 6.51 -1.95
C ILE A 174 -44.62 6.37 -0.44
N LEU A 175 -44.62 5.13 0.04
CA LEU A 175 -44.54 4.81 1.47
C LEU A 175 -43.08 4.71 1.97
N ASN A 176 -42.12 4.59 1.08
CA ASN A 176 -40.71 4.44 1.42
C ASN A 176 -40.02 5.81 1.62
N PRO A 177 -38.87 5.88 2.32
CA PRO A 177 -38.16 7.14 2.57
C PRO A 177 -37.55 7.79 1.33
N PHE A 178 -37.37 7.01 0.27
CA PHE A 178 -36.86 7.43 -1.04
C PHE A 178 -37.47 6.51 -2.12
N CYS A 179 -37.34 6.89 -3.38
CA CYS A 179 -37.84 6.10 -4.50
C CYS A 179 -36.94 4.89 -4.79
N ASP A 180 -37.54 3.71 -4.82
CA ASP A 180 -36.92 2.46 -5.23
C ASP A 180 -37.81 1.74 -6.26
N ASN A 181 -37.30 0.65 -6.85
CA ASN A 181 -38.04 -0.12 -7.84
C ASN A 181 -39.40 -0.62 -7.28
N ALA A 182 -39.41 -1.01 -6.00
CA ALA A 182 -40.64 -1.42 -5.32
C ALA A 182 -41.67 -0.29 -5.20
N SER A 183 -41.22 0.95 -5.01
CA SER A 183 -42.10 2.12 -5.04
C SER A 183 -42.68 2.34 -6.43
N LEU A 184 -41.87 2.26 -7.49
CA LEU A 184 -42.30 2.50 -8.87
C LEU A 184 -43.43 1.57 -9.31
N PHE A 185 -43.26 0.25 -9.22
CA PHE A 185 -44.31 -0.67 -9.69
C PHE A 185 -45.54 -0.70 -8.75
N LYS A 186 -45.41 -0.33 -7.47
CA LYS A 186 -46.56 -0.19 -6.54
C LYS A 186 -47.46 1.01 -6.89
N LEU A 187 -46.98 1.95 -7.71
CA LEU A 187 -47.81 3.04 -8.24
C LEU A 187 -48.74 2.59 -9.37
N SER A 188 -48.46 1.43 -9.98
CA SER A 188 -49.22 0.90 -11.11
C SER A 188 -50.48 0.14 -10.70
N CYS A 189 -51.48 0.11 -11.60
CA CYS A 189 -52.67 -0.74 -11.48
C CYS A 189 -52.60 -1.98 -12.38
N GLU A 190 -51.48 -2.18 -13.05
CA GLU A 190 -51.25 -3.31 -13.97
C GLU A 190 -50.68 -4.54 -13.25
N ASN A 191 -50.63 -5.66 -13.97
CA ASN A 191 -50.00 -6.86 -13.46
C ASN A 191 -48.47 -6.71 -13.41
N VAL A 192 -47.91 -6.73 -12.21
CA VAL A 192 -46.48 -6.57 -11.95
C VAL A 192 -45.69 -7.89 -11.97
N LEU A 193 -46.27 -9.00 -12.46
CA LEU A 193 -45.63 -10.32 -12.45
C LEU A 193 -44.24 -10.31 -13.11
N ILE A 194 -44.09 -9.73 -14.29
CA ILE A 194 -42.80 -9.67 -15.01
C ILE A 194 -41.76 -8.88 -14.19
N ASN A 195 -42.19 -7.76 -13.58
CA ASN A 195 -41.33 -6.93 -12.73
C ASN A 195 -40.86 -7.69 -11.48
N HIS A 196 -41.75 -8.45 -10.84
CA HIS A 196 -41.40 -9.29 -9.70
C HIS A 196 -40.46 -10.43 -10.10
N VAL A 197 -40.74 -11.15 -11.19
CA VAL A 197 -39.91 -12.25 -11.68
C VAL A 197 -38.51 -11.75 -12.03
N TYR A 198 -38.42 -10.67 -12.80
CA TYR A 198 -37.13 -10.08 -13.19
C TYR A 198 -36.40 -9.50 -11.97
N GLY A 199 -37.04 -8.67 -11.16
CA GLY A 199 -36.41 -8.02 -10.01
C GLY A 199 -35.89 -9.01 -8.96
N LEU A 200 -36.71 -10.02 -8.61
CA LEU A 200 -36.29 -11.07 -7.68
C LEU A 200 -35.23 -11.98 -8.30
N GLY A 201 -35.44 -12.41 -9.55
CA GLY A 201 -34.53 -13.29 -10.27
C GLY A 201 -33.14 -12.67 -10.48
N ALA A 202 -33.07 -11.44 -10.99
CA ALA A 202 -31.82 -10.72 -11.19
C ALA A 202 -31.12 -10.45 -9.85
N GLY A 203 -31.86 -10.06 -8.81
CA GLY A 203 -31.29 -9.86 -7.47
C GLY A 203 -30.69 -11.14 -6.88
N MET A 204 -31.42 -12.26 -6.94
CA MET A 204 -30.92 -13.57 -6.48
C MET A 204 -29.71 -14.03 -7.28
N LEU A 205 -29.70 -13.83 -8.60
CA LEU A 205 -28.57 -14.18 -9.46
C LEU A 205 -27.31 -13.38 -9.10
N ILE A 206 -27.41 -12.06 -8.97
CA ILE A 206 -26.29 -11.19 -8.57
C ILE A 206 -25.76 -11.60 -7.20
N MET A 207 -26.65 -11.80 -6.22
CA MET A 207 -26.28 -12.21 -4.87
C MET A 207 -25.59 -13.59 -4.86
N ALA A 208 -26.14 -14.56 -5.59
CA ALA A 208 -25.57 -15.90 -5.70
C ALA A 208 -24.19 -15.88 -6.37
N MET A 209 -24.03 -15.16 -7.49
CA MET A 209 -22.73 -15.00 -8.16
C MET A 209 -21.71 -14.33 -7.23
N SER A 210 -22.13 -13.30 -6.50
CA SER A 210 -21.30 -12.61 -5.51
C SER A 210 -20.84 -13.54 -4.39
N LEU A 211 -21.77 -14.24 -3.74
CA LEU A 211 -21.48 -15.18 -2.66
C LEU A 211 -20.60 -16.34 -3.12
N CYS A 212 -20.94 -16.97 -4.24
CA CYS A 212 -20.16 -18.08 -4.80
C CYS A 212 -18.74 -17.65 -5.17
N SER A 213 -18.59 -16.49 -5.82
CA SER A 213 -17.27 -15.99 -6.21
C SER A 213 -16.39 -15.66 -4.99
N VAL A 214 -16.93 -14.93 -4.00
CA VAL A 214 -16.20 -14.62 -2.77
C VAL A 214 -15.90 -15.91 -2.00
N MET A 215 -16.85 -16.83 -1.86
CA MET A 215 -16.61 -18.10 -1.18
C MET A 215 -15.51 -18.93 -1.86
N LEU A 216 -15.58 -19.13 -3.18
CA LEU A 216 -14.59 -19.93 -3.92
C LEU A 216 -13.19 -19.30 -3.87
N THR A 217 -13.09 -17.98 -4.06
CA THR A 217 -11.81 -17.25 -3.98
C THR A 217 -11.21 -17.37 -2.58
N TYR A 218 -12.00 -17.17 -1.53
CA TYR A 218 -11.53 -17.25 -0.15
C TYR A 218 -11.24 -18.66 0.34
N LEU A 219 -11.98 -19.68 -0.11
CA LEU A 219 -11.64 -21.08 0.14
C LEU A 219 -10.29 -21.43 -0.48
N ARG A 220 -10.01 -20.95 -1.71
CA ARG A 220 -8.70 -21.12 -2.35
C ARG A 220 -7.59 -20.40 -1.60
N ILE A 221 -7.82 -19.17 -1.15
CA ILE A 221 -6.87 -18.41 -0.32
C ILE A 221 -6.61 -19.17 0.98
N ALA A 222 -7.65 -19.61 1.69
CA ALA A 222 -7.54 -20.36 2.93
C ALA A 222 -6.76 -21.67 2.75
N MET A 223 -7.05 -22.42 1.68
CA MET A 223 -6.29 -23.64 1.33
C MET A 223 -4.79 -23.35 1.14
N VAL A 224 -4.43 -22.26 0.45
CA VAL A 224 -3.03 -21.88 0.26
C VAL A 224 -2.40 -21.46 1.60
N CYS A 225 -3.10 -20.67 2.42
CA CYS A 225 -2.62 -20.26 3.74
C CYS A 225 -2.42 -21.46 4.69
N LEU A 226 -3.33 -22.45 4.66
CA LEU A 226 -3.24 -23.66 5.49
C LEU A 226 -2.13 -24.62 5.02
N ARG A 227 -1.89 -24.71 3.70
CA ARG A 227 -0.78 -25.51 3.15
C ARG A 227 0.58 -24.81 3.31
N SER A 228 0.57 -23.49 3.38
CA SER A 228 1.73 -22.65 3.61
C SER A 228 2.21 -22.79 5.06
N LYS A 229 3.48 -23.19 5.25
CA LYS A 229 4.16 -23.10 6.56
C LYS A 229 4.68 -21.68 6.87
N SER A 230 4.36 -20.68 6.04
CA SER A 230 4.86 -19.30 6.19
C SER A 230 3.90 -18.46 7.03
N GLN A 231 4.23 -18.25 8.31
CA GLN A 231 3.45 -17.39 9.20
C GLN A 231 3.37 -15.93 8.71
N ALA A 232 4.41 -15.44 8.04
CA ALA A 232 4.42 -14.08 7.46
C ALA A 232 3.44 -13.94 6.28
N LEU A 233 3.38 -14.93 5.38
CA LEU A 233 2.39 -14.96 4.30
C LEU A 233 0.97 -15.02 4.89
N ASN A 234 0.78 -15.90 5.88
CA ASN A 234 -0.53 -16.11 6.51
C ASN A 234 -0.99 -14.87 7.28
N SER A 235 -0.11 -14.18 8.00
CA SER A 235 -0.40 -12.93 8.72
C SER A 235 -0.73 -11.78 7.76
N LYS A 236 0.06 -11.61 6.69
CA LYS A 236 -0.19 -10.57 5.68
C LYS A 236 -1.46 -10.83 4.86
N ALA A 237 -1.72 -12.11 4.53
CA ALA A 237 -2.97 -12.54 3.92
C ALA A 237 -4.15 -12.26 4.86
N LEU A 238 -4.05 -12.61 6.14
CA LEU A 238 -5.09 -12.36 7.14
C LEU A 238 -5.42 -10.87 7.27
N GLN A 239 -4.41 -10.00 7.38
CA GLN A 239 -4.61 -8.55 7.53
C GLN A 239 -5.32 -7.93 6.33
N THR A 240 -4.95 -8.33 5.10
CA THR A 240 -5.54 -7.77 3.87
C THR A 240 -6.92 -8.39 3.56
N CYS A 241 -7.07 -9.69 3.75
CA CYS A 241 -8.32 -10.42 3.53
C CYS A 241 -9.40 -10.06 4.55
N ALA A 242 -9.05 -9.86 5.83
CA ALA A 242 -10.00 -9.52 6.88
C ALA A 242 -10.75 -8.23 6.59
N THR A 243 -10.07 -7.22 6.07
CA THR A 243 -10.69 -5.93 5.73
C THR A 243 -11.67 -5.99 4.58
N HIS A 244 -11.35 -6.74 3.51
CA HIS A 244 -12.29 -6.96 2.41
C HIS A 244 -13.50 -7.80 2.86
N LEU A 245 -13.27 -8.87 3.64
CA LEU A 245 -14.35 -9.66 4.22
C LEU A 245 -15.24 -8.83 5.15
N ALA A 246 -14.67 -7.92 5.94
CA ALA A 246 -15.44 -7.01 6.79
C ALA A 246 -16.34 -6.10 5.95
N ALA A 247 -15.80 -5.45 4.92
CA ALA A 247 -16.59 -4.62 4.01
C ALA A 247 -17.72 -5.41 3.32
N TYR A 248 -17.41 -6.61 2.84
CA TYR A 248 -18.38 -7.50 2.20
C TYR A 248 -19.46 -7.98 3.20
N ALA A 249 -19.07 -8.34 4.42
CA ALA A 249 -20.00 -8.74 5.47
C ALA A 249 -20.93 -7.60 5.90
N ILE A 250 -20.42 -6.37 6.00
CA ILE A 250 -21.23 -5.17 6.29
C ILE A 250 -22.28 -4.96 5.21
N LEU A 251 -21.90 -5.07 3.93
CA LEU A 251 -22.84 -4.95 2.81
C LEU A 251 -23.92 -6.04 2.86
N LEU A 252 -23.53 -7.30 3.03
CA LEU A 252 -24.46 -8.43 3.13
C LEU A 252 -25.40 -8.29 4.31
N PHE A 253 -24.88 -7.96 5.49
CA PHE A 253 -25.68 -7.79 6.69
C PHE A 253 -26.70 -6.67 6.52
N SER A 254 -26.29 -5.54 5.96
CA SER A 254 -27.17 -4.40 5.68
C SER A 254 -28.29 -4.77 4.70
N GLY A 255 -28.00 -5.57 3.66
CA GLY A 255 -29.00 -6.07 2.72
C GLY A 255 -29.94 -7.13 3.32
N CYS A 256 -29.41 -8.08 4.07
CA CYS A 256 -30.18 -9.14 4.71
C CYS A 256 -31.18 -8.60 5.73
N ILE A 257 -30.82 -7.55 6.49
CA ILE A 257 -31.74 -6.89 7.43
C ILE A 257 -33.00 -6.42 6.71
N ILE A 258 -32.88 -5.81 5.53
CA ILE A 258 -34.04 -5.31 4.77
C ILE A 258 -34.96 -6.48 4.38
N ILE A 259 -34.39 -7.58 3.92
CA ILE A 259 -35.14 -8.79 3.53
C ILE A 259 -35.85 -9.41 4.75
N ILE A 260 -35.15 -9.53 5.88
CA ILE A 260 -35.71 -10.06 7.13
C ILE A 260 -36.86 -9.18 7.62
N LEU A 261 -36.67 -7.85 7.63
CA LEU A 261 -37.70 -6.90 8.07
C LEU A 261 -38.89 -6.85 7.10
N HIS A 262 -38.73 -7.25 5.84
CA HIS A 262 -39.86 -7.40 4.92
C HIS A 262 -40.83 -8.51 5.36
N ARG A 263 -40.38 -9.50 6.15
CA ARG A 263 -41.23 -10.58 6.69
C ARG A 263 -42.18 -10.11 7.78
N PHE A 264 -41.90 -8.98 8.44
CA PHE A 264 -42.64 -8.49 9.61
C PHE A 264 -43.29 -7.14 9.31
N PRO A 265 -44.58 -7.11 8.93
CA PRO A 265 -45.26 -5.87 8.55
C PRO A 265 -45.32 -4.81 9.65
N HIS A 266 -45.36 -5.24 10.92
CA HIS A 266 -45.40 -4.36 12.10
C HIS A 266 -44.09 -3.60 12.35
N LEU A 267 -42.97 -4.05 11.77
CA LEU A 267 -41.66 -3.39 11.85
C LEU A 267 -41.38 -2.51 10.62
N SER A 268 -42.43 -1.96 9.99
CA SER A 268 -42.32 -1.16 8.77
C SER A 268 -41.39 0.05 8.93
N ASP A 269 -41.41 0.74 10.07
CA ASP A 269 -40.53 1.87 10.36
C ASP A 269 -39.07 1.45 10.52
N HIS A 270 -38.81 0.26 11.08
CA HIS A 270 -37.45 -0.29 11.18
C HIS A 270 -36.92 -0.68 9.80
N ARG A 271 -37.79 -1.19 8.92
CA ARG A 271 -37.45 -1.47 7.52
C ARG A 271 -37.11 -0.19 6.77
N LYS A 272 -37.85 0.90 6.99
CA LYS A 272 -37.54 2.24 6.45
C LYS A 272 -36.15 2.68 6.90
N LEU A 273 -35.82 2.55 8.19
CA LEU A 273 -34.49 2.86 8.70
C LEU A 273 -33.40 1.97 8.08
N ALA A 274 -33.61 0.65 7.97
CA ALA A 274 -32.66 -0.26 7.35
C ALA A 274 -32.37 0.06 5.87
N SER A 275 -33.37 0.54 5.13
CA SER A 275 -33.20 0.99 3.73
C SER A 275 -32.29 2.23 3.60
N ILE A 276 -32.18 3.03 4.66
CA ILE A 276 -31.25 4.15 4.72
C ILE A 276 -29.85 3.66 5.13
N ILE A 277 -29.79 2.74 6.12
CA ILE A 277 -28.52 2.18 6.63
C ILE A 277 -27.66 1.57 5.52
N ILE A 278 -28.25 0.84 4.56
CA ILE A 278 -27.49 0.22 3.46
C ILE A 278 -26.79 1.25 2.55
N HIS A 279 -27.27 2.49 2.49
CA HIS A 279 -26.68 3.58 1.70
C HIS A 279 -25.72 4.46 2.51
N VAL A 280 -25.63 4.25 3.82
CA VAL A 280 -24.87 5.09 4.75
C VAL A 280 -23.71 4.33 5.37
N VAL A 281 -23.98 3.15 5.95
CA VAL A 281 -22.99 2.39 6.71
C VAL A 281 -21.91 1.80 5.80
N PRO A 282 -22.22 1.11 4.67
CA PRO A 282 -21.16 0.59 3.80
C PRO A 282 -20.24 1.69 3.25
N PRO A 283 -20.72 2.81 2.67
CA PRO A 283 -19.85 3.89 2.19
C PRO A 283 -18.95 4.51 3.26
N ALA A 284 -19.48 4.73 4.47
CA ALA A 284 -18.70 5.27 5.58
C ALA A 284 -17.65 4.27 6.07
N MET A 285 -18.02 3.00 6.23
CA MET A 285 -17.10 1.96 6.69
C MET A 285 -16.05 1.62 5.65
N ASN A 286 -16.37 1.62 4.35
CA ASN A 286 -15.40 1.44 3.27
C ASN A 286 -14.31 2.50 3.33
N ALA A 287 -14.69 3.77 3.49
CA ALA A 287 -13.73 4.86 3.60
C ALA A 287 -12.82 4.70 4.82
N ILE A 288 -13.33 4.22 5.95
CA ILE A 288 -12.53 3.94 7.15
C ILE A 288 -11.60 2.74 6.91
N ILE A 289 -12.16 1.61 6.47
CA ILE A 289 -11.45 0.34 6.27
C ILE A 289 -10.31 0.53 5.26
N TYR A 290 -10.58 1.17 4.12
CA TYR A 290 -9.57 1.36 3.07
C TYR A 290 -8.70 2.59 3.31
N GLY A 291 -9.25 3.68 3.86
CA GLY A 291 -8.48 4.88 4.20
C GLY A 291 -7.42 4.65 5.28
N LEU A 292 -7.72 3.84 6.31
CA LEU A 292 -6.76 3.49 7.37
C LEU A 292 -5.65 2.53 6.90
N GLN A 293 -5.86 1.80 5.80
CA GLN A 293 -4.87 0.90 5.24
C GLN A 293 -3.77 1.61 4.45
N ILE A 294 -4.05 2.81 3.92
CA ILE A 294 -3.06 3.54 3.15
C ILE A 294 -2.08 4.23 4.12
N LYS A 295 -0.85 3.70 4.20
CA LYS A 295 0.23 4.28 5.02
C LYS A 295 0.41 5.78 4.75
N ALA A 296 0.32 6.21 3.50
CA ALA A 296 0.42 7.62 3.09
C ALA A 296 -0.74 8.49 3.63
N VAL A 297 -1.98 7.99 3.68
CA VAL A 297 -3.12 8.68 4.31
C VAL A 297 -2.83 8.82 5.81
N ARG A 298 -2.44 7.74 6.48
CA ARG A 298 -2.16 7.72 7.92
C ARG A 298 -1.07 8.74 8.29
N GLU A 299 0.02 8.77 7.55
CA GLU A 299 1.12 9.71 7.78
C GLU A 299 0.70 11.18 7.53
N LYS A 300 -0.11 11.45 6.50
CA LYS A 300 -0.60 12.80 6.21
C LYS A 300 -1.69 13.27 7.18
N ILE A 301 -2.60 12.39 7.61
CA ILE A 301 -3.58 12.69 8.67
C ILE A 301 -2.84 13.07 9.95
N ILE A 302 -1.82 12.31 10.34
CA ILE A 302 -0.97 12.63 11.48
C ILE A 302 -0.32 14.02 11.34
N ILE A 303 0.13 14.40 10.14
CA ILE A 303 0.72 15.72 9.87
C ILE A 303 -0.33 16.84 9.90
N ILE A 304 -1.54 16.62 9.38
CA ILE A 304 -2.64 17.60 9.38
C ILE A 304 -3.15 17.86 10.80
N PHE A 305 -3.33 16.80 11.61
CA PHE A 305 -3.69 16.94 13.02
C PHE A 305 -2.59 17.64 13.84
N LYS A 306 -1.31 17.45 13.49
CA LYS A 306 -0.18 18.21 14.08
C LYS A 306 -0.21 19.71 13.72
N ARG A 307 -0.79 20.10 12.59
CA ARG A 307 -0.85 21.50 12.13
C ARG A 307 -2.08 22.28 12.61
N ALA A 308 -3.20 21.60 12.93
CA ALA A 308 -4.49 22.27 13.12
C ALA A 308 -4.73 22.87 14.52
N THR A 309 -4.03 22.44 15.58
CA THR A 309 -4.28 22.98 16.94
C THR A 309 -3.07 22.87 17.87
N PRO A 310 -2.23 23.91 17.98
CA PRO A 310 -1.03 23.89 18.84
C PRO A 310 -1.32 24.03 20.35
N GLY A 311 -2.51 24.47 20.77
CA GLY A 311 -2.68 25.05 22.12
C GLY A 311 -3.70 24.43 23.08
N LYS A 312 -4.70 23.66 22.62
CA LYS A 312 -5.79 23.16 23.49
C LYS A 312 -5.77 21.65 23.77
N VAL A 313 -4.78 20.95 23.26
CA VAL A 313 -4.69 19.48 23.39
C VAL A 313 -4.10 19.06 24.74
N LYS A 314 -3.28 19.86 25.42
CA LYS A 314 -2.56 19.44 26.65
C LYS A 314 -3.49 18.87 27.74
N ALA A 315 -4.65 19.49 28.00
CA ALA A 315 -5.59 19.02 29.03
C ALA A 315 -6.40 17.77 28.63
N ALA A 316 -6.71 17.59 27.34
CA ALA A 316 -7.34 16.37 26.83
C ALA A 316 -6.31 15.23 26.63
N TYR A 317 -5.04 15.58 26.42
CA TYR A 317 -3.89 14.70 26.24
C TYR A 317 -3.46 14.06 27.55
N ASP A 318 -3.47 14.82 28.65
CA ASP A 318 -3.18 14.31 29.99
C ASP A 318 -4.28 13.33 30.48
N GLY A 319 -5.52 13.49 30.02
CA GLY A 319 -6.62 12.54 30.26
C GLY A 319 -6.58 11.28 29.37
N LEU A 320 -6.00 11.38 28.18
CA LEU A 320 -5.85 10.26 27.23
C LEU A 320 -4.58 9.41 27.48
N LEU A 321 -3.62 9.95 28.24
CA LEU A 321 -2.35 9.30 28.62
C LEU A 321 -2.52 8.04 29.47
N GLY A 322 -3.73 7.78 30.00
CA GLY A 322 -4.06 6.53 30.67
C GLY A 322 -4.27 5.33 29.74
N SER A 323 -4.27 5.53 28.41
CA SER A 323 -4.55 4.46 27.44
C SER A 323 -3.90 4.76 26.08
N LEU A 324 -2.72 4.16 25.81
CA LEU A 324 -2.33 3.50 24.52
C LEU A 324 -0.80 3.47 24.22
N SER A 325 -0.34 2.27 23.83
CA SER A 325 0.73 1.86 22.88
C SER A 325 2.17 2.41 22.97
N GLY A 326 3.14 1.49 23.10
CA GLY A 326 4.59 1.74 23.18
C GLY A 326 5.28 2.30 21.92
N ALA A 327 4.63 2.38 20.75
CA ALA A 327 5.26 2.97 19.56
C ALA A 327 5.34 4.53 19.62
N ASP A 328 4.45 5.17 20.39
CA ASP A 328 4.35 6.62 20.45
C ASP A 328 5.46 7.26 21.31
N ILE A 329 6.01 6.53 22.28
CA ILE A 329 7.09 7.02 23.17
C ILE A 329 8.44 7.14 22.46
N PHE A 330 8.78 6.21 21.56
CA PHE A 330 10.05 6.25 20.82
C PHE A 330 10.10 7.36 19.75
N LEU A 331 8.95 7.70 19.16
CA LEU A 331 8.86 8.81 18.21
C LEU A 331 9.01 10.17 18.90
N ARG A 332 8.55 10.30 20.15
CA ARG A 332 8.81 11.50 20.97
C ARG A 332 10.30 11.64 21.29
N LEU A 333 10.96 10.53 21.62
CA LEU A 333 12.40 10.52 21.85
C LEU A 333 13.18 10.97 20.61
N LEU A 334 12.82 10.49 19.40
CA LEU A 334 13.47 10.94 18.18
C LEU A 334 13.30 12.46 17.93
N ALA A 335 12.14 13.02 18.32
CA ALA A 335 11.89 14.45 18.20
C ALA A 335 12.78 15.33 19.10
N GLU A 336 13.42 14.75 20.14
CA GLU A 336 14.45 15.42 20.94
C GLU A 336 15.75 15.67 20.14
N PHE A 337 15.93 15.00 18.99
CA PHE A 337 17.15 15.05 18.16
C PHE A 337 16.86 15.48 16.69
N PRO A 338 16.45 16.73 16.44
CA PRO A 338 16.04 17.19 15.11
C PRO A 338 17.15 17.06 14.05
N ASP A 339 18.41 17.25 14.45
CA ASP A 339 19.61 17.18 13.59
C ASP A 339 19.83 15.80 12.96
N LEU A 340 19.24 14.73 13.52
CA LEU A 340 19.32 13.39 12.96
C LEU A 340 18.44 13.20 11.73
N THR A 341 17.47 14.09 11.50
CA THR A 341 16.46 13.94 10.44
C THR A 341 16.56 15.00 9.35
N LEU A 342 17.29 16.09 9.62
CA LEU A 342 17.46 17.21 8.72
C LEU A 342 18.91 17.27 8.22
N PRO A 343 19.18 16.89 6.96
CA PRO A 343 20.52 16.97 6.41
C PRO A 343 20.98 18.43 6.28
N THR A 344 22.05 18.78 7.00
CA THR A 344 22.74 20.07 6.84
C THR A 344 24.15 19.81 6.30
N PHE A 345 24.33 19.89 4.98
CA PHE A 345 25.61 19.61 4.32
C PHE A 345 26.49 20.86 4.09
N SER A 346 26.22 21.96 4.79
CA SER A 346 26.87 23.26 4.57
C SER A 346 28.37 23.30 4.94
N THR A 347 28.88 22.30 5.67
CA THR A 347 30.30 22.23 6.08
C THR A 347 31.08 21.21 5.23
N LEU A 348 32.22 21.67 4.69
CA LEU A 348 33.16 20.84 3.91
C LEU A 348 33.76 19.70 4.76
N THR A 349 33.97 19.93 6.05
CA THR A 349 34.50 18.95 7.00
C THR A 349 33.39 18.17 7.71
N THR A 350 33.60 16.86 7.88
CA THR A 350 32.70 15.98 8.65
C THR A 350 33.00 16.09 10.14
N LYS A 351 31.97 16.02 11.00
CA LYS A 351 32.15 16.03 12.46
C LYS A 351 32.89 14.79 12.98
N HIS A 352 32.83 13.68 12.25
CA HIS A 352 33.42 12.40 12.66
C HIS A 352 34.88 12.18 12.25
N GLY A 353 35.46 13.06 11.41
CA GLY A 353 36.88 13.00 11.03
C GLY A 353 37.33 11.81 10.16
N VAL A 354 36.51 10.78 9.97
CA VAL A 354 36.81 9.65 9.05
C VAL A 354 36.63 10.07 7.59
N GLU A 355 37.67 9.86 6.77
CA GLU A 355 37.67 10.06 5.33
C GLU A 355 37.81 8.73 4.57
N HIS A 356 37.23 8.67 3.38
CA HIS A 356 37.38 7.52 2.48
C HIS A 356 38.53 7.77 1.50
N HIS A 357 39.55 6.91 1.53
CA HIS A 357 40.68 6.98 0.61
C HIS A 357 40.57 5.90 -0.46
N VAL A 358 40.81 6.30 -1.72
CA VAL A 358 40.91 5.39 -2.86
C VAL A 358 42.37 5.35 -3.31
N SER A 359 43.19 4.56 -2.61
CA SER A 359 44.60 4.37 -2.97
C SER A 359 44.70 3.42 -4.17
N THR A 360 45.35 3.87 -5.24
CA THR A 360 45.50 3.11 -6.50
C THR A 360 46.96 2.89 -6.85
N GLU A 361 47.25 1.78 -7.51
CA GLU A 361 48.56 1.50 -8.13
C GLU A 361 48.50 1.74 -9.64
N GLY A 362 49.48 2.48 -10.18
CA GLY A 362 49.59 2.76 -11.61
C GLY A 362 48.91 4.07 -12.09
N PRO A 363 48.83 4.28 -13.41
CA PRO A 363 48.30 5.52 -14.00
C PRO A 363 46.76 5.62 -13.91
N PRO A 364 46.19 6.84 -14.08
CA PRO A 364 44.74 7.05 -14.09
C PRO A 364 43.97 6.16 -15.07
N VAL A 365 42.87 5.57 -14.59
CA VAL A 365 41.96 4.79 -15.44
C VAL A 365 40.81 5.65 -15.96
N TYR A 366 40.56 5.56 -17.26
CA TYR A 366 39.52 6.32 -17.96
C TYR A 366 38.58 5.39 -18.74
N ALA A 367 37.28 5.71 -18.70
CA ALA A 367 36.26 5.14 -19.56
C ALA A 367 35.38 6.23 -20.19
N ARG A 368 34.97 5.99 -21.44
CA ARG A 368 34.05 6.88 -22.17
C ARG A 368 32.67 6.88 -21.52
N ALA A 369 32.02 8.04 -21.52
CA ALA A 369 30.65 8.18 -21.06
C ALA A 369 29.70 7.30 -21.88
N ARG A 370 28.78 6.60 -21.20
CA ARG A 370 27.73 5.82 -21.86
C ARG A 370 26.65 6.75 -22.39
N ARG A 371 26.13 6.47 -23.59
CA ARG A 371 24.93 7.14 -24.10
C ARG A 371 23.73 6.69 -23.26
N LEU A 372 23.00 7.65 -22.74
CA LEU A 372 21.69 7.42 -22.13
C LEU A 372 20.59 7.81 -23.11
N ASN A 373 19.44 7.14 -23.00
CA ASN A 373 18.24 7.59 -23.69
C ASN A 373 17.78 8.97 -23.16
N PRO A 374 16.95 9.71 -23.91
CA PRO A 374 16.56 11.07 -23.53
C PRO A 374 15.87 11.16 -22.16
N SER A 375 15.04 10.19 -21.80
CA SER A 375 14.34 10.16 -20.51
C SER A 375 15.31 9.99 -19.34
N ASN A 376 16.24 9.03 -19.41
CA ASN A 376 17.18 8.77 -18.33
C ASN A 376 18.22 9.87 -18.24
N LEU A 377 18.56 10.50 -19.37
CA LEU A 377 19.42 11.69 -19.40
C LEU A 377 18.80 12.88 -18.68
N ALA A 378 17.50 13.15 -18.88
CA ALA A 378 16.80 14.24 -18.22
C ALA A 378 16.70 14.04 -16.71
N GLU A 379 16.31 12.83 -16.29
CA GLU A 379 16.19 12.44 -14.87
C GLU A 379 17.53 12.55 -14.14
N ALA A 380 18.56 11.99 -14.75
CA ALA A 380 19.88 11.99 -14.14
C ALA A 380 20.51 13.40 -14.13
N ARG A 381 20.21 14.27 -15.10
CA ARG A 381 20.59 15.70 -15.05
C ARG A 381 19.91 16.45 -13.89
N ALA A 382 18.62 16.17 -13.65
CA ALA A 382 17.86 16.79 -12.56
C ALA A 382 18.40 16.39 -11.18
N GLU A 383 18.69 15.10 -10.99
CA GLU A 383 19.33 14.60 -9.78
C GLU A 383 20.68 15.28 -9.55
N PHE A 384 21.48 15.45 -10.63
CA PHE A 384 22.82 16.05 -10.57
C PHE A 384 22.84 17.52 -10.19
N SER A 385 21.88 18.27 -10.71
CA SER A 385 21.72 19.67 -10.36
C SER A 385 21.37 19.82 -8.88
N THR A 386 20.61 18.88 -8.33
CA THR A 386 20.18 18.89 -6.91
C THR A 386 21.36 18.64 -5.98
N ILE A 387 22.18 17.65 -6.25
CA ILE A 387 23.30 17.24 -5.41
C ILE A 387 24.53 18.16 -5.51
N GLU A 388 24.71 18.85 -6.65
CA GLU A 388 25.74 19.87 -6.84
C GLU A 388 25.38 21.06 -5.94
N ARG A 389 24.09 21.45 -5.92
CA ARG A 389 23.55 22.44 -4.98
C ARG A 389 23.67 22.00 -3.51
N LEU A 390 23.60 20.70 -3.21
CA LEU A 390 23.80 20.16 -1.86
C LEU A 390 25.28 20.01 -1.47
N GLY A 391 26.23 20.32 -2.37
CA GLY A 391 27.67 20.21 -2.10
C GLY A 391 28.19 18.78 -2.00
N ILE A 392 27.51 17.81 -2.60
CA ILE A 392 27.88 16.39 -2.56
C ILE A 392 28.88 16.05 -3.67
N VAL A 393 28.75 16.73 -4.80
CA VAL A 393 29.63 16.61 -5.95
C VAL A 393 30.03 18.01 -6.43
N ARG A 394 31.17 18.10 -7.11
CA ARG A 394 31.58 19.30 -7.85
C ARG A 394 32.07 18.92 -9.25
N ARG A 395 32.03 19.86 -10.19
CA ARG A 395 32.65 19.69 -11.51
C ARG A 395 34.15 19.46 -11.37
N SER A 396 34.69 18.60 -12.22
CA SER A 396 36.08 18.13 -12.16
C SER A 396 36.67 18.12 -13.58
N ASP A 397 37.99 18.23 -13.65
CA ASP A 397 38.86 18.08 -14.82
C ASP A 397 39.81 16.87 -14.67
N SER A 398 39.49 15.97 -13.73
CA SER A 398 40.28 14.78 -13.39
C SER A 398 40.62 13.88 -14.58
N PRO A 399 41.85 13.33 -14.63
CA PRO A 399 42.22 12.31 -15.62
C PRO A 399 41.53 10.95 -15.37
N TRP A 400 40.86 10.77 -14.22
CA TRP A 400 40.11 9.57 -13.88
C TRP A 400 38.65 9.70 -14.31
N ALA A 401 38.09 8.69 -14.97
CA ALA A 401 36.68 8.71 -15.35
C ALA A 401 36.01 7.33 -15.30
N SER A 402 34.87 7.27 -14.61
CA SER A 402 33.99 6.09 -14.54
C SER A 402 32.66 6.36 -15.24
N PRO A 403 32.14 5.43 -16.06
CA PRO A 403 30.89 5.64 -16.76
C PRO A 403 29.70 5.56 -15.80
N LEU A 404 28.64 6.26 -16.15
CA LEU A 404 27.36 6.21 -15.45
C LEU A 404 26.48 5.07 -15.98
N HIS A 405 25.80 4.39 -15.06
CA HIS A 405 24.66 3.53 -15.32
C HIS A 405 23.41 4.05 -14.59
N VAL A 406 22.21 3.81 -15.11
CA VAL A 406 20.96 4.27 -14.48
C VAL A 406 20.02 3.09 -14.30
N VAL A 407 19.55 2.89 -13.07
CA VAL A 407 18.72 1.74 -12.66
C VAL A 407 17.36 2.24 -12.19
N PRO A 408 16.23 1.61 -12.59
CA PRO A 408 14.91 2.01 -12.11
C PRO A 408 14.76 1.74 -10.60
N LYS A 409 14.14 2.68 -9.87
CA LYS A 409 13.78 2.49 -8.45
C LYS A 409 12.47 1.70 -8.34
N PRO A 410 12.28 0.84 -7.32
CA PRO A 410 11.05 0.06 -7.14
C PRO A 410 9.77 0.89 -6.96
N ASN A 411 9.89 2.13 -6.46
CA ASN A 411 8.80 3.07 -6.22
C ASN A 411 8.56 4.04 -7.39
N GLY A 412 9.16 3.79 -8.55
CA GLY A 412 9.18 4.72 -9.68
C GLY A 412 10.35 5.71 -9.61
N GLY A 413 10.78 6.19 -10.77
CA GLY A 413 11.97 7.03 -10.92
C GLY A 413 13.25 6.22 -11.16
N TRP A 414 14.38 6.93 -11.23
CA TRP A 414 15.66 6.36 -11.62
C TRP A 414 16.74 6.63 -10.56
N ARG A 415 17.71 5.72 -10.45
CA ARG A 415 18.88 5.82 -9.58
C ARG A 415 20.13 5.83 -10.46
N PRO A 416 20.87 6.92 -10.46
CA PRO A 416 22.11 6.99 -11.22
C PRO A 416 23.20 6.29 -10.37
N CYS A 417 24.03 5.44 -10.97
CA CYS A 417 25.00 4.55 -10.33
C CYS A 417 26.35 4.60 -11.07
N GLY A 418 27.44 4.87 -10.36
CA GLY A 418 28.78 4.88 -10.97
C GLY A 418 29.29 3.46 -11.22
N ASP A 419 29.82 3.20 -12.42
CA ASP A 419 30.47 1.93 -12.74
C ASP A 419 31.98 1.99 -12.42
N TYR A 420 32.29 1.78 -11.14
CA TYR A 420 33.66 1.88 -10.62
C TYR A 420 34.50 0.61 -10.80
N ARG A 421 34.06 -0.37 -11.61
CA ARG A 421 34.78 -1.66 -11.73
C ARG A 421 36.27 -1.48 -12.07
N ARG A 422 36.58 -0.67 -13.08
CA ARG A 422 37.97 -0.40 -13.49
C ARG A 422 38.78 0.32 -12.41
N LEU A 423 38.15 1.24 -11.69
CA LEU A 423 38.78 1.93 -10.55
C LEU A 423 39.06 0.96 -9.40
N ASN A 424 38.09 0.10 -9.09
CA ASN A 424 38.19 -0.90 -8.04
C ASN A 424 39.28 -1.95 -8.34
N ASP A 425 39.47 -2.32 -9.61
CA ASP A 425 40.51 -3.28 -10.02
C ASP A 425 41.92 -2.77 -9.69
N THR A 426 42.17 -1.47 -9.83
CA THR A 426 43.45 -0.83 -9.49
C THR A 426 43.53 -0.30 -8.06
N THR A 427 42.43 -0.34 -7.31
CA THR A 427 42.38 0.13 -5.91
C THR A 427 42.96 -0.94 -4.98
N THR A 428 43.93 -0.55 -4.16
CA THR A 428 44.53 -1.41 -3.13
C THR A 428 43.45 -1.83 -2.12
N PRO A 429 43.24 -3.14 -1.86
CA PRO A 429 42.19 -3.61 -0.94
C PRO A 429 42.43 -3.17 0.51
N ASP A 430 41.40 -2.63 1.17
CA ASP A 430 41.38 -2.41 2.61
C ASP A 430 40.98 -3.71 3.33
N ARG A 431 41.74 -4.10 4.35
CA ARG A 431 41.55 -5.33 5.13
C ARG A 431 40.83 -5.11 6.46
N TYR A 432 40.19 -3.95 6.66
CA TYR A 432 39.37 -3.74 7.84
C TYR A 432 38.29 -4.83 7.96
N PRO A 433 38.17 -5.50 9.12
CA PRO A 433 37.24 -6.60 9.30
C PRO A 433 35.80 -6.07 9.29
N VAL A 434 34.95 -6.66 8.46
CA VAL A 434 33.50 -6.47 8.55
C VAL A 434 32.94 -7.63 9.39
N PRO A 435 32.14 -7.36 10.43
CA PRO A 435 31.57 -8.39 11.28
C PRO A 435 30.84 -9.48 10.48
N HIS A 436 30.90 -10.72 10.94
CA HIS A 436 30.13 -11.77 10.29
C HIS A 436 28.64 -11.58 10.60
N ILE A 437 27.78 -11.71 9.60
CA ILE A 437 26.34 -11.39 9.74
C ILE A 437 25.69 -12.18 10.86
N GLN A 438 26.16 -13.39 11.18
CA GLN A 438 25.56 -14.23 12.23
C GLN A 438 25.96 -13.82 13.65
N ASP A 439 27.04 -13.04 13.82
CA ASP A 439 27.59 -12.68 15.13
C ASP A 439 26.62 -11.82 15.96
N PHE A 440 25.71 -11.10 15.29
CA PHE A 440 24.69 -10.29 15.95
C PHE A 440 23.81 -11.12 16.89
N SER A 441 23.61 -12.40 16.59
CA SER A 441 22.76 -13.31 17.35
C SER A 441 23.32 -13.65 18.73
N ALA A 442 24.65 -13.58 18.90
CA ALA A 442 25.33 -13.94 20.15
C ALA A 442 24.94 -13.02 21.34
N HIS A 443 24.51 -11.79 21.06
CA HIS A 443 24.25 -10.76 22.07
C HIS A 443 22.74 -10.47 22.28
N LEU A 444 21.86 -11.32 21.72
CA LEU A 444 20.40 -11.10 21.79
C LEU A 444 19.72 -11.91 22.90
N ALA A 445 20.45 -12.79 23.59
CA ALA A 445 19.90 -13.58 24.68
C ALA A 445 19.34 -12.66 25.78
N GLY A 446 18.10 -12.94 26.22
CA GLY A 446 17.42 -12.15 27.26
C GLY A 446 16.81 -10.82 26.77
N THR A 447 17.00 -10.43 25.52
CA THR A 447 16.38 -9.23 24.95
C THR A 447 14.97 -9.51 24.44
N SER A 448 14.09 -8.51 24.49
CA SER A 448 12.69 -8.63 24.06
C SER A 448 12.18 -7.45 23.24
N VAL A 449 12.87 -6.30 23.28
CA VAL A 449 12.50 -5.09 22.56
C VAL A 449 13.62 -4.71 21.60
N PHE A 450 13.25 -4.42 20.34
CA PHE A 450 14.18 -4.21 19.25
C PHE A 450 13.88 -2.93 18.47
N SER A 451 14.93 -2.29 17.95
CA SER A 451 14.82 -1.20 16.98
C SER A 451 15.82 -1.37 15.85
N LYS A 452 15.41 -1.00 14.64
CA LYS A 452 16.28 -0.90 13.47
C LYS A 452 16.40 0.57 13.08
N VAL A 453 17.63 1.09 13.03
CA VAL A 453 17.93 2.46 12.59
C VAL A 453 18.71 2.38 11.28
N ASP A 454 18.17 3.01 10.23
CA ASP A 454 18.75 3.04 8.88
C ASP A 454 19.42 4.41 8.67
N LEU A 455 20.69 4.42 8.29
CA LEU A 455 21.42 5.65 7.97
C LEU A 455 21.13 6.10 6.52
N THR A 456 21.04 7.42 6.32
CA THR A 456 20.85 7.97 4.97
C THR A 456 22.19 8.05 4.23
N ALA A 457 22.44 7.12 3.31
CA ALA A 457 23.57 7.18 2.38
C ALA A 457 23.18 7.85 1.06
N VAL A 458 24.02 8.75 0.53
CA VAL A 458 23.70 9.58 -0.66
C VAL A 458 24.34 9.04 -1.95
N ILE A 459 23.60 9.01 -3.06
CA ILE A 459 23.95 8.33 -4.34
C ILE A 459 23.80 9.26 -5.53
N THR A 460 24.80 9.37 -6.43
CA THR A 460 24.73 10.19 -7.67
C THR A 460 25.81 9.77 -8.75
N PRO A 461 25.65 9.83 -10.12
CA PRO A 461 26.64 10.37 -11.18
C PRO A 461 26.09 11.14 -12.48
N PHE A 462 26.74 12.23 -12.99
CA PHE A 462 26.70 12.81 -14.37
C PHE A 462 27.66 14.00 -14.63
N GLY A 463 28.40 13.98 -15.76
CA GLY A 463 29.48 14.91 -16.14
C GLY A 463 30.82 14.48 -15.54
N LEU A 464 31.96 15.10 -15.90
CA LEU A 464 33.17 14.88 -15.09
C LEU A 464 32.97 15.66 -13.78
N PHE A 465 32.53 14.93 -12.77
CA PHE A 465 32.30 15.41 -11.42
C PHE A 465 33.05 14.49 -10.48
N GLU A 466 33.57 15.05 -9.41
CA GLU A 466 34.16 14.30 -8.32
C GLU A 466 33.29 14.42 -7.08
N PHE A 467 33.26 13.33 -6.31
CA PHE A 467 32.45 13.25 -5.12
C PHE A 467 33.21 13.81 -3.93
N LEU A 468 32.55 14.70 -3.18
CA LEU A 468 33.03 15.19 -1.89
C LEU A 468 32.56 14.31 -0.73
N ARG A 469 31.70 13.32 -1.01
CA ARG A 469 31.17 12.32 -0.07
C ARG A 469 31.31 10.93 -0.67
N MET A 470 31.43 9.90 0.17
CA MET A 470 31.66 8.53 -0.31
C MET A 470 30.49 8.00 -1.15
N PRO A 471 30.67 7.72 -2.47
CA PRO A 471 29.63 7.13 -3.30
C PRO A 471 29.55 5.61 -3.12
N PHE A 472 28.41 5.05 -3.50
CA PHE A 472 28.25 3.59 -3.58
C PHE A 472 29.05 2.99 -4.73
N GLY A 473 29.49 1.74 -4.54
CA GLY A 473 30.15 0.94 -5.57
C GLY A 473 31.68 0.97 -5.52
N LEU A 474 32.30 1.71 -4.60
CA LEU A 474 33.74 1.68 -4.37
C LEU A 474 34.16 0.45 -3.55
N LYS A 475 35.32 -0.14 -3.89
CA LYS A 475 35.84 -1.41 -3.33
C LYS A 475 35.95 -1.43 -1.80
N ASN A 476 36.36 -0.32 -1.20
CA ASN A 476 36.65 -0.21 0.24
C ASN A 476 35.59 0.60 1.02
N ALA A 477 34.45 0.94 0.38
CA ALA A 477 33.43 1.78 0.99
C ALA A 477 32.81 1.13 2.24
N ALA A 478 32.52 -0.17 2.16
CA ALA A 478 31.96 -0.94 3.26
C ALA A 478 32.90 -0.96 4.48
N GLN A 479 34.19 -1.18 4.25
CA GLN A 479 35.25 -1.18 5.27
C GLN A 479 35.39 0.19 5.94
N THR A 480 35.38 1.26 5.14
CA THR A 480 35.46 2.63 5.65
C THR A 480 34.24 2.96 6.51
N PHE A 481 33.05 2.58 6.04
CA PHE A 481 31.81 2.82 6.77
C PHE A 481 31.76 2.00 8.06
N GLN A 482 32.14 0.72 8.02
CA GLN A 482 32.19 -0.12 9.21
C GLN A 482 33.18 0.44 10.24
N ARG A 483 34.37 0.89 9.82
CA ARG A 483 35.34 1.54 10.71
C ARG A 483 34.77 2.80 11.38
N LEU A 484 34.04 3.62 10.62
CA LEU A 484 33.34 4.78 11.16
C LEU A 484 32.32 4.34 12.22
N MET A 485 31.46 3.38 11.89
CA MET A 485 30.43 2.92 12.81
C MET A 485 31.00 2.28 14.08
N ASP A 486 32.05 1.46 13.96
CA ASP A 486 32.77 0.86 15.09
C ASP A 486 33.50 1.91 15.93
N SER A 487 33.90 3.04 15.35
CA SER A 487 34.46 4.18 16.09
C SER A 487 33.38 4.97 16.81
N VAL A 488 32.19 5.12 16.20
CA VAL A 488 31.10 5.93 16.75
C VAL A 488 30.37 5.17 17.86
N LEU A 489 30.20 3.86 17.73
CA LEU A 489 29.28 3.07 18.56
C LEU A 489 29.97 2.04 19.45
N ARG A 490 31.31 2.06 19.53
CA ARG A 490 32.14 1.10 20.28
C ARG A 490 31.67 0.82 21.70
N ASP A 491 31.21 1.86 22.39
CA ASP A 491 30.90 1.82 23.82
C ASP A 491 29.42 1.54 24.10
N LEU A 492 28.65 1.11 23.08
CA LEU A 492 27.24 0.79 23.20
C LEU A 492 27.01 -0.73 23.03
N PRO A 493 27.09 -1.53 24.12
CA PRO A 493 27.02 -3.00 24.05
C PRO A 493 25.67 -3.54 23.58
N PHE A 494 24.62 -2.72 23.65
CA PHE A 494 23.25 -3.03 23.22
C PHE A 494 23.00 -2.72 21.73
N VAL A 495 24.03 -2.30 21.00
CA VAL A 495 23.97 -1.96 19.58
C VAL A 495 24.79 -2.95 18.77
N PHE A 496 24.18 -3.49 17.72
CA PHE A 496 24.90 -4.22 16.68
C PHE A 496 24.82 -3.44 15.38
N VAL A 497 25.97 -3.19 14.74
CA VAL A 497 26.02 -2.46 13.47
C VAL A 497 26.66 -3.29 12.38
N TYR A 498 25.96 -3.35 11.26
CA TYR A 498 26.47 -3.90 10.02
C TYR A 498 26.26 -2.87 8.92
N LEU A 499 27.34 -2.21 8.52
CA LEU A 499 27.29 -1.11 7.56
C LEU A 499 26.27 -0.04 7.99
N ASP A 500 25.27 0.24 7.16
CA ASP A 500 24.21 1.24 7.38
C ASP A 500 23.05 0.77 8.26
N ASP A 501 23.00 -0.54 8.56
CA ASP A 501 21.96 -1.16 9.36
C ASP A 501 22.39 -1.26 10.84
N ILE A 502 21.69 -0.52 11.71
CA ILE A 502 21.90 -0.52 13.16
C ILE A 502 20.75 -1.27 13.83
N LEU A 503 21.06 -2.31 14.59
CA LEU A 503 20.12 -3.00 15.49
C LEU A 503 20.37 -2.54 16.93
N VAL A 504 19.29 -2.19 17.63
CA VAL A 504 19.29 -1.98 19.08
C VAL A 504 18.44 -3.07 19.70
N ALA A 505 18.92 -3.73 20.74
CA ALA A 505 18.21 -4.78 21.46
C ALA A 505 18.24 -4.52 22.97
N SER A 506 17.13 -4.75 23.68
CA SER A 506 17.03 -4.47 25.13
C SER A 506 16.04 -5.42 25.81
N ALA A 507 16.14 -5.60 27.13
CA ALA A 507 15.30 -6.53 27.87
C ALA A 507 13.90 -5.95 28.17
N SER A 508 13.79 -4.63 28.41
CA SER A 508 12.52 -3.94 28.65
C SER A 508 12.35 -2.67 27.79
N VAL A 509 11.14 -2.11 27.77
CA VAL A 509 10.81 -0.87 27.05
C VAL A 509 11.53 0.34 27.65
N GLU A 510 11.63 0.40 28.97
CA GLU A 510 12.30 1.48 29.72
C GLU A 510 13.80 1.52 29.41
N GLU A 511 14.43 0.34 29.44
CA GLU A 511 15.83 0.17 29.05
C GLU A 511 16.02 0.49 27.56
N HIS A 512 15.08 0.11 26.70
CA HIS A 512 15.16 0.41 25.28
C HIS A 512 15.14 1.92 25.00
N LEU A 513 14.41 2.70 25.79
CA LEU A 513 14.39 4.16 25.68
C LEU A 513 15.72 4.78 26.08
N SER A 514 16.37 4.32 27.15
CA SER A 514 17.68 4.82 27.54
C SER A 514 18.74 4.47 26.48
N HIS A 515 18.68 3.26 25.92
CA HIS A 515 19.56 2.80 24.84
C HIS A 515 19.39 3.60 23.55
N LEU A 516 18.17 3.84 23.10
CA LEU A 516 17.92 4.68 21.93
C LEU A 516 18.35 6.12 22.14
N ARG A 517 18.16 6.68 23.35
CA ARG A 517 18.62 8.03 23.67
C ARG A 517 20.14 8.14 23.57
N ALA A 518 20.86 7.15 24.12
CA ALA A 518 22.31 7.08 24.01
C ALA A 518 22.78 6.96 22.56
N LEU A 519 22.15 6.08 21.77
CA LEU A 519 22.44 5.96 20.33
C LEU A 519 22.21 7.28 19.59
N PHE A 520 21.05 7.92 19.76
CA PHE A 520 20.72 9.18 19.08
C PHE A 520 21.69 10.31 19.45
N ALA A 521 22.08 10.41 20.72
CA ALA A 521 23.10 11.37 21.14
C ALA A 521 24.44 11.12 20.44
N ARG A 522 24.88 9.85 20.35
CA ARG A 522 26.13 9.48 19.65
C ARG A 522 26.10 9.84 18.17
N LEU A 523 25.02 9.48 17.48
CA LEU A 523 24.82 9.77 16.05
C LEU A 523 24.81 11.29 15.79
N SER A 524 24.10 12.05 16.63
CA SER A 524 23.95 13.50 16.50
C SER A 524 25.29 14.22 16.70
N GLN A 525 26.04 13.82 17.73
CA GLN A 525 27.39 14.35 18.00
C GLN A 525 28.34 14.16 16.81
N HIS A 526 28.19 13.07 16.07
CA HIS A 526 29.03 12.72 14.92
C HIS A 526 28.46 13.18 13.57
N GLY A 527 27.32 13.88 13.59
CA GLY A 527 26.68 14.43 12.39
C GLY A 527 26.12 13.37 11.44
N LEU A 528 25.75 12.20 11.97
CA LEU A 528 25.11 11.13 11.19
C LEU A 528 23.60 11.38 11.08
N ILE A 529 23.04 11.05 9.93
CA ILE A 529 21.64 11.31 9.59
C ILE A 529 20.94 9.98 9.38
N ILE A 530 19.78 9.81 10.01
CA ILE A 530 18.95 8.61 9.90
C ILE A 530 17.85 8.82 8.87
N ASN A 531 17.25 7.74 8.37
CA ASN A 531 16.07 7.77 7.52
C ASN A 531 14.84 7.31 8.31
N PRO A 532 14.03 8.24 8.87
CA PRO A 532 12.90 7.87 9.72
C PRO A 532 11.88 6.96 9.04
N ALA A 533 11.72 7.06 7.73
CA ALA A 533 10.76 6.24 6.97
C ALA A 533 11.17 4.77 6.87
N LYS A 534 12.45 4.45 7.09
CA LYS A 534 12.98 3.09 7.07
C LYS A 534 13.31 2.54 8.46
N CYS A 535 13.39 3.40 9.47
CA CYS A 535 13.59 2.99 10.85
C CYS A 535 12.35 2.27 11.41
N GLN A 536 12.58 1.36 12.36
CA GLN A 536 11.54 0.71 13.17
C GLN A 536 11.95 0.84 14.63
N PHE A 537 11.02 1.27 15.49
CA PHE A 537 11.34 1.55 16.89
C PHE A 537 10.49 0.72 17.85
N GLY A 538 11.14 0.09 18.84
CA GLY A 538 10.49 -0.52 19.99
C GLY A 538 9.55 -1.67 19.68
N VAL A 539 9.89 -2.50 18.70
CA VAL A 539 9.09 -3.66 18.28
C VAL A 539 9.54 -4.93 19.01
N PHE A 540 8.65 -5.91 19.16
CA PHE A 540 8.95 -7.19 19.83
C PHE A 540 9.47 -8.29 18.87
N ASP A 541 9.32 -8.06 17.57
CA ASP A 541 9.92 -8.85 16.50
C ASP A 541 10.43 -7.91 15.39
N ILE A 542 11.61 -8.22 14.85
CA ILE A 542 12.24 -7.36 13.83
C ILE A 542 12.98 -8.16 12.78
N ASP A 543 12.97 -7.66 11.55
CA ASP A 543 13.79 -8.19 10.46
C ASP A 543 15.13 -7.46 10.40
N PHE A 544 16.21 -8.22 10.52
CA PHE A 544 17.56 -7.70 10.49
C PHE A 544 18.50 -8.65 9.74
N LEU A 545 19.25 -8.13 8.75
CA LEU A 545 20.22 -8.86 7.93
C LEU A 545 19.74 -10.23 7.40
N GLY A 546 18.49 -10.29 6.93
CA GLY A 546 17.92 -11.53 6.36
C GLY A 546 17.43 -12.54 7.40
N HIS A 547 17.35 -12.16 8.68
CA HIS A 547 16.84 -12.97 9.77
C HIS A 547 15.68 -12.25 10.47
N ARG A 548 14.75 -13.01 11.03
CA ARG A 548 13.77 -12.55 12.00
C ARG A 548 14.33 -12.73 13.40
N VAL A 549 14.34 -11.65 14.17
CA VAL A 549 14.73 -11.60 15.57
C VAL A 549 13.48 -11.49 16.41
N THR A 550 13.40 -12.31 17.45
CA THR A 550 12.32 -12.29 18.45
C THR A 550 12.91 -12.57 19.83
N LYS A 551 12.10 -12.41 20.90
CA LYS A 551 12.47 -12.89 22.24
C LYS A 551 12.88 -14.37 22.28
N GLY A 552 12.30 -15.19 21.38
CA GLY A 552 12.59 -16.62 21.29
C GLY A 552 13.89 -16.97 20.55
N GLY A 553 14.61 -15.97 20.01
CA GLY A 553 15.84 -16.16 19.26
C GLY A 553 15.77 -15.66 17.82
N VAL A 554 16.74 -16.09 17.01
CA VAL A 554 16.95 -15.65 15.63
C VAL A 554 16.64 -16.78 14.66
N ALA A 555 15.84 -16.50 13.62
CA ALA A 555 15.49 -17.45 12.57
C ALA A 555 15.71 -16.83 11.17
N PRO A 556 16.20 -17.58 10.16
CA PRO A 556 16.34 -17.07 8.79
C PRO A 556 15.00 -16.66 8.17
N LEU A 557 14.99 -15.60 7.33
CA LEU A 557 13.80 -15.21 6.58
C LEU A 557 13.50 -16.20 5.44
N PRO A 558 12.21 -16.51 5.17
CA PRO A 558 11.81 -17.60 4.26
C PRO A 558 12.19 -17.41 2.77
N ALA A 559 12.75 -16.26 2.38
CA ALA A 559 13.27 -16.04 1.02
C ALA A 559 14.60 -16.77 0.77
N LYS A 560 15.39 -17.08 1.81
CA LYS A 560 16.67 -17.79 1.71
C LYS A 560 16.55 -19.34 1.73
N GLY A 561 15.36 -19.90 1.95
CA GLY A 561 15.19 -21.33 2.23
C GLY A 561 14.21 -22.08 1.31
N ARG A 562 14.01 -21.63 0.06
CA ARG A 562 13.24 -22.41 -0.93
C ARG A 562 14.20 -23.31 -1.69
N GLU A 563 13.88 -24.60 -1.80
CA GLU A 563 14.51 -25.46 -2.80
C GLU A 563 14.11 -24.98 -4.20
N PHE A 564 15.09 -24.79 -5.07
CA PHE A 564 14.87 -24.42 -6.46
C PHE A 564 15.90 -25.11 -7.35
N THR A 565 15.48 -25.50 -8.56
CA THR A 565 16.40 -26.00 -9.59
C THR A 565 16.99 -24.81 -10.34
N ALA A 566 18.32 -24.68 -10.37
CA ALA A 566 19.00 -23.68 -11.18
C ALA A 566 19.27 -24.21 -12.59
N PHE A 567 18.65 -23.62 -13.60
CA PHE A 567 18.93 -23.95 -15.01
C PHE A 567 20.01 -23.02 -15.57
N VAL A 568 21.16 -23.59 -15.95
CA VAL A 568 22.34 -22.82 -16.44
C VAL A 568 22.82 -23.34 -17.80
N ASP A 569 23.35 -22.46 -18.63
CA ASP A 569 24.00 -22.82 -19.90
C ASP A 569 25.52 -23.09 -19.75
N HIS A 570 26.06 -22.86 -18.55
CA HIS A 570 27.45 -23.08 -18.20
C HIS A 570 27.74 -24.54 -17.85
N LYS A 571 28.01 -25.37 -18.87
CA LYS A 571 28.33 -26.81 -18.72
C LYS A 571 29.40 -27.13 -17.65
N PRO A 572 30.49 -26.36 -17.50
CA PRO A 572 31.47 -26.66 -16.46
C PRO A 572 30.93 -26.52 -15.04
N LEU A 573 29.92 -25.66 -14.81
CA LEU A 573 29.34 -25.45 -13.47
C LEU A 573 28.47 -26.65 -13.05
N THR A 574 27.69 -27.19 -13.99
CA THR A 574 26.94 -28.44 -13.77
C THR A 574 27.86 -29.63 -13.52
N PHE A 575 28.99 -29.69 -14.21
CA PHE A 575 29.98 -30.75 -13.99
C PHE A 575 30.71 -30.59 -12.65
N ALA A 576 31.03 -29.35 -12.25
CA ALA A 576 31.70 -29.05 -10.99
C ALA A 576 30.91 -29.50 -9.75
N MET A 577 29.57 -29.50 -9.80
CA MET A 577 28.72 -30.01 -8.71
C MET A 577 28.71 -31.53 -8.59
N SER A 578 28.99 -32.24 -9.69
CA SER A 578 29.01 -33.71 -9.74
C SER A 578 30.40 -34.33 -9.53
N LYS A 579 31.47 -33.52 -9.55
CA LYS A 579 32.85 -34.01 -9.49
C LYS A 579 33.31 -34.10 -8.04
N VAL A 580 33.64 -35.31 -7.58
CA VAL A 580 34.07 -35.58 -6.19
C VAL A 580 35.60 -35.44 -6.00
N ALA A 581 36.38 -35.41 -7.08
CA ALA A 581 37.85 -35.48 -6.98
C ALA A 581 38.57 -34.63 -8.03
N GLU A 582 39.06 -33.45 -7.60
CA GLU A 582 40.26 -32.73 -8.05
C GLU A 582 40.38 -31.42 -7.24
N PRO A 583 41.58 -30.85 -7.00
CA PRO A 583 41.70 -29.63 -6.20
C PRO A 583 41.20 -28.41 -6.99
N TRP A 584 40.07 -27.84 -6.56
CA TRP A 584 39.59 -26.55 -7.03
C TRP A 584 40.54 -25.44 -6.57
N SER A 585 40.73 -24.39 -7.39
CA SER A 585 41.41 -23.19 -6.91
C SER A 585 40.63 -22.54 -5.76
N ALA A 586 41.31 -21.83 -4.84
CA ALA A 586 40.66 -21.17 -3.71
C ALA A 586 39.56 -20.15 -4.14
N HIS A 587 39.64 -19.62 -5.36
CA HIS A 587 38.58 -18.79 -5.93
C HIS A 587 37.35 -19.62 -6.32
N GLN A 588 37.54 -20.70 -7.07
CA GLN A 588 36.48 -21.61 -7.48
C GLN A 588 35.80 -22.25 -6.26
N GLN A 589 36.57 -22.64 -5.24
CA GLN A 589 36.03 -23.25 -4.03
C GLN A 589 35.10 -22.31 -3.26
N ARG A 590 35.42 -21.01 -3.20
CA ARG A 590 34.56 -19.99 -2.58
C ARG A 590 33.30 -19.70 -3.39
N GLN A 591 33.38 -19.73 -4.72
CA GLN A 591 32.22 -19.57 -5.58
C GLN A 591 31.29 -20.78 -5.50
N LEU A 592 31.86 -21.99 -5.51
CA LEU A 592 31.13 -23.24 -5.37
C LEU A 592 30.47 -23.34 -3.99
N SER A 593 31.16 -22.98 -2.89
CA SER A 593 30.57 -22.98 -1.55
C SER A 593 29.37 -22.04 -1.44
N TYR A 594 29.49 -20.82 -2.00
CA TYR A 594 28.38 -19.87 -2.03
C TYR A 594 27.18 -20.38 -2.85
N ILE A 595 27.43 -21.05 -3.98
CA ILE A 595 26.36 -21.63 -4.81
C ILE A 595 25.70 -22.81 -4.09
N LEU A 596 26.47 -23.67 -3.42
CA LEU A 596 25.99 -24.81 -2.65
C LEU A 596 25.15 -24.41 -1.43
N GLU A 597 25.39 -23.23 -0.86
CA GLU A 597 24.53 -22.64 0.17
C GLU A 597 23.14 -22.25 -0.36
N LEU A 598 23.01 -22.03 -1.68
CA LEU A 598 21.76 -21.59 -2.31
C LEU A 598 20.98 -22.74 -2.94
N THR A 599 21.64 -23.66 -3.66
CA THR A 599 21.02 -24.88 -4.19
C THR A 599 22.07 -25.90 -4.65
N THR A 600 21.77 -27.19 -4.50
CA THR A 600 22.55 -28.30 -5.06
C THR A 600 21.95 -28.86 -6.36
N ASP A 601 20.72 -28.47 -6.71
CA ASP A 601 20.00 -28.95 -7.90
C ASP A 601 20.24 -27.99 -9.08
N ILE A 602 21.37 -28.19 -9.78
CA ILE A 602 21.75 -27.40 -10.95
C ILE A 602 21.65 -28.27 -12.21
N LYS A 603 20.85 -27.82 -13.19
CA LYS A 603 20.63 -28.54 -14.46
C LYS A 603 21.11 -27.72 -15.64
N HIS A 604 21.74 -28.40 -16.60
CA HIS A 604 22.17 -27.74 -17.83
C HIS A 604 20.98 -27.53 -18.76
N VAL A 605 20.83 -26.32 -19.29
CA VAL A 605 19.94 -25.99 -20.42
C VAL A 605 20.76 -25.29 -21.47
N ALA A 606 20.73 -25.79 -22.70
CA ALA A 606 21.44 -25.13 -23.80
C ALA A 606 20.93 -23.69 -23.97
N GLY A 607 21.82 -22.71 -24.16
CA GLY A 607 21.43 -21.30 -24.30
C GLY A 607 20.34 -21.06 -25.36
N LYS A 608 20.38 -21.79 -26.48
CA LYS A 608 19.34 -21.77 -27.54
C LYS A 608 17.94 -22.17 -27.04
N SER A 609 17.86 -22.99 -25.99
CA SER A 609 16.63 -23.47 -25.36
C SER A 609 16.22 -22.60 -24.16
N ASN A 610 17.15 -21.79 -23.64
CA ASN A 610 16.92 -20.85 -22.53
C ASN A 610 16.59 -19.45 -23.06
N LEU A 611 15.57 -19.36 -23.93
CA LEU A 611 15.23 -18.16 -24.70
C LEU A 611 15.09 -16.90 -23.83
N VAL A 612 14.52 -17.02 -22.62
CA VAL A 612 14.33 -15.88 -21.73
C VAL A 612 15.66 -15.40 -21.15
N ALA A 613 16.50 -16.31 -20.63
CA ALA A 613 17.80 -15.92 -20.09
C ALA A 613 18.78 -15.49 -21.18
N ASP A 614 18.73 -16.11 -22.36
CA ASP A 614 19.54 -15.77 -23.53
C ASP A 614 19.13 -14.39 -24.10
N CYS A 615 17.83 -14.08 -24.18
CA CYS A 615 17.37 -12.73 -24.52
C CYS A 615 17.75 -11.66 -23.48
N LEU A 616 17.83 -12.02 -22.20
CA LEU A 616 18.23 -11.10 -21.13
C LEU A 616 19.76 -10.96 -21.01
N SER A 617 20.53 -11.98 -21.39
CA SER A 617 22.00 -11.97 -21.35
C SER A 617 22.59 -11.34 -22.61
N ARG A 618 21.92 -11.47 -23.75
CA ARG A 618 22.28 -10.76 -24.98
C ARG A 618 21.81 -9.32 -24.87
N VAL A 619 22.76 -8.41 -24.72
CA VAL A 619 22.52 -6.99 -25.01
C VAL A 619 22.09 -6.91 -26.48
N VAL A 620 20.85 -6.50 -26.75
CA VAL A 620 20.39 -6.20 -28.12
C VAL A 620 21.17 -4.99 -28.61
N ILE A 621 22.30 -5.24 -29.26
CA ILE A 621 23.02 -4.25 -30.04
C ILE A 621 22.37 -4.26 -31.43
N GLY A 622 21.31 -3.44 -31.57
CA GLY A 622 20.80 -2.86 -32.81
C GLY A 622 20.38 -3.79 -33.95
N ALA A 623 19.10 -3.73 -34.33
CA ALA A 623 18.69 -3.82 -35.74
C ALA A 623 17.41 -2.99 -35.94
N VAL A 624 17.60 -1.85 -36.62
CA VAL A 624 16.66 -0.92 -37.29
C VAL A 624 15.52 -0.33 -36.46
#